data_AF-A0A168JDC6-F1
#
_entry.id   AF-A0A168JDC6-F1
#
_cell.length_a   1.000
_cell.length_b   1.000
_cell.length_c   1.000
_cell.angle_alpha   90.00
_cell.angle_beta   90.00
_cell.angle_gamma   90.00
#
_symmetry.space_group_name_H-M   'P 1'
#
loop_
_entity.id
_entity.type
_entity.pdbx_description
1 polymer ?
#
loop_
_entity_poly.entity_id
_entity_poly.type
_entity_poly.pdbx_seq_one_letter_code
_entity_poly.pdbx_strand_id
1 'polypeptide(L)'
;MSNLNVSRQLRQRSRRLQSDSHQDNEETNSQANQRRHRTVYKRGTLEAVLINNANCRYMCRFSIQEIYQITALLGLEENLRFKGISVSRQLGFAMLACRYSFPRRYGDMERVFPMHRQNIGKVCKGMEDMVFDKMKYGIQFNTHQFREENLKKFAAAIDEAGALIPNVVGFIDGTLQQSLALQQVSRPATDDDMQKSLYNGWKHVHAIKYQAIVTPDGITSSMMGPVIGARHDKFTYTMLQTEKRLQKYLHISDREKDNYAIYGDPAYEESEHLHCPFPVISQHENLLL
;
A
#
# COMPACT_ATOMS: atom_id res chain seq x y z
N MET A 1 -8.58 15.35 -11.44
CA MET A 1 -8.75 13.94 -11.87
C MET A 1 -8.24 13.04 -10.76
N SER A 2 -9.04 12.08 -10.27
CA SER A 2 -8.70 11.30 -9.07
C SER A 2 -7.49 10.38 -9.31
N ASN A 3 -6.56 10.31 -8.34
CA ASN A 3 -5.35 9.47 -8.36
C ASN A 3 -5.64 7.96 -8.58
N LEU A 4 -6.89 7.54 -8.41
CA LEU A 4 -7.40 6.20 -8.71
C LEU A 4 -7.41 5.86 -10.21
N ASN A 5 -7.53 6.86 -11.10
CA ASN A 5 -7.60 6.63 -12.55
C ASN A 5 -6.25 6.25 -13.17
N VAL A 6 -5.15 6.81 -12.66
CA VAL A 6 -3.79 6.54 -13.16
C VAL A 6 -3.37 5.09 -12.86
N SER A 7 -3.67 4.60 -11.65
CA SER A 7 -3.42 3.19 -11.28
C SER A 7 -4.24 2.19 -12.11
N ARG A 8 -5.47 2.56 -12.52
CA ARG A 8 -6.28 1.74 -13.43
C ARG A 8 -5.73 1.73 -14.85
N GLN A 9 -5.31 2.89 -15.36
CA GLN A 9 -4.75 3.02 -16.71
C GLN A 9 -3.45 2.24 -16.89
N LEU A 10 -2.55 2.26 -15.89
CA LEU A 10 -1.30 1.50 -15.92
C LEU A 10 -1.54 -0.03 -15.91
N ARG A 11 -2.54 -0.51 -15.14
CA ARG A 11 -2.93 -1.94 -15.13
C ARG A 11 -3.61 -2.40 -16.42
N GLN A 12 -4.39 -1.52 -17.08
CA GLN A 12 -5.07 -1.85 -18.33
C GLN A 12 -4.11 -1.88 -19.53
N ARG A 13 -3.10 -0.99 -19.55
CA ARG A 13 -2.08 -0.95 -20.63
C ARG A 13 -1.16 -2.17 -20.61
N SER A 14 -0.76 -2.64 -19.43
CA SER A 14 0.01 -3.88 -19.28
C SER A 14 -0.73 -5.13 -19.82
N ARG A 15 -2.07 -5.14 -19.80
CA ARG A 15 -2.88 -6.23 -20.37
C ARG A 15 -2.95 -6.20 -21.89
N ARG A 16 -2.93 -5.02 -22.53
CA ARG A 16 -2.93 -4.90 -24.01
C ARG A 16 -1.59 -5.31 -24.62
N LEU A 17 -0.49 -4.95 -23.96
CA LEU A 17 0.85 -5.37 -24.42
C LEU A 17 1.09 -6.89 -24.29
N GLN A 18 0.33 -7.59 -23.45
CA GLN A 18 0.33 -9.06 -23.37
C GLN A 18 -0.63 -9.74 -24.36
N SER A 19 -1.64 -9.03 -24.89
CA SER A 19 -2.55 -9.59 -25.89
C SER A 19 -1.99 -9.52 -27.31
N ASP A 20 -1.14 -8.54 -27.60
CA ASP A 20 -0.62 -8.30 -28.97
C ASP A 20 0.58 -9.20 -29.35
N SER A 21 1.00 -10.11 -28.48
CA SER A 21 2.09 -11.08 -28.76
C SER A 21 1.61 -12.51 -29.03
N HIS A 22 0.28 -12.72 -29.12
CA HIS A 22 -0.32 -14.01 -29.45
C HIS A 22 -1.47 -13.82 -30.46
N GLN A 23 -1.15 -13.35 -31.66
CA GLN A 23 -1.95 -13.62 -32.84
C GLN A 23 -1.05 -14.36 -33.82
N ASP A 24 -1.25 -15.68 -33.88
CA ASP A 24 -1.24 -16.46 -35.12
C ASP A 24 -1.56 -17.93 -34.77
N ASN A 25 -2.34 -18.56 -35.66
CA ASN A 25 -2.91 -19.92 -35.62
C ASN A 25 -4.31 -20.04 -34.98
N GLU A 26 -5.30 -19.43 -35.65
CA GLU A 26 -6.64 -20.02 -35.72
C GLU A 26 -6.68 -21.04 -36.87
N GLU A 27 -6.82 -22.32 -36.53
CA GLU A 27 -7.56 -23.25 -37.39
C GLU A 27 -8.22 -24.34 -36.52
N THR A 28 -9.57 -24.33 -36.59
CA THR A 28 -10.49 -25.47 -36.48
C THR A 28 -10.25 -26.51 -35.37
N ASN A 29 -10.98 -26.37 -34.25
CA ASN A 29 -11.70 -27.56 -33.77
C ASN A 29 -13.00 -27.23 -33.04
N SER A 30 -14.04 -27.90 -33.51
CA SER A 30 -15.44 -27.75 -33.19
C SER A 30 -15.78 -28.36 -31.82
N GLN A 31 -16.57 -27.63 -31.05
CA GLN A 31 -17.56 -28.12 -30.07
C GLN A 31 -17.17 -29.29 -29.13
N ALA A 32 -16.79 -28.94 -27.91
CA ALA A 32 -17.16 -29.73 -26.73
C ALA A 32 -17.36 -28.80 -25.52
N ASN A 33 -18.61 -28.37 -25.32
CA ASN A 33 -19.01 -27.53 -24.20
C ASN A 33 -19.10 -28.38 -22.91
N GLN A 34 -17.96 -28.87 -22.41
CA GLN A 34 -17.88 -29.48 -21.09
C GLN A 34 -17.85 -28.35 -20.05
N ARG A 35 -18.92 -28.22 -19.25
CA ARG A 35 -18.94 -27.38 -18.05
C ARG A 35 -17.78 -27.82 -17.14
N ARG A 36 -16.63 -27.13 -17.23
CA ARG A 36 -15.43 -27.44 -16.44
C ARG A 36 -15.80 -27.45 -14.97
N HIS A 37 -15.72 -28.62 -14.35
CA HIS A 37 -15.98 -28.80 -12.93
C HIS A 37 -15.03 -27.92 -12.13
N ARG A 38 -15.57 -27.09 -11.23
CA ARG A 38 -14.81 -26.11 -10.47
C ARG A 38 -13.97 -26.80 -9.40
N THR A 39 -12.68 -26.47 -9.30
CA THR A 39 -11.86 -26.98 -8.20
C THR A 39 -12.17 -26.20 -6.91
N VAL A 40 -12.56 -26.93 -5.87
CA VAL A 40 -12.93 -26.37 -4.56
C VAL A 40 -11.89 -26.80 -3.52
N TYR A 41 -11.26 -25.83 -2.86
CA TYR A 41 -10.34 -26.06 -1.76
C TYR A 41 -11.03 -25.62 -0.46
N LYS A 42 -11.34 -26.58 0.42
CA LYS A 42 -12.19 -26.37 1.60
C LYS A 42 -11.41 -25.91 2.84
N ARG A 43 -12.16 -25.45 3.84
CA ARG A 43 -11.73 -24.84 5.12
C ARG A 43 -10.64 -25.61 5.87
N GLY A 44 -10.72 -26.94 5.95
CA GLY A 44 -9.73 -27.78 6.68
C GLY A 44 -8.34 -27.83 6.05
N THR A 45 -8.13 -27.21 4.89
CA THR A 45 -6.81 -27.10 4.27
C THR A 45 -5.91 -26.10 4.99
N LEU A 46 -6.44 -25.11 5.73
CA LEU A 46 -5.59 -24.10 6.38
C LEU A 46 -4.81 -24.70 7.55
N GLU A 47 -5.50 -25.35 8.48
CA GLU A 47 -4.90 -25.97 9.66
C GLU A 47 -3.98 -27.15 9.25
N ALA A 48 -4.33 -27.86 8.18
CA ALA A 48 -3.48 -28.92 7.61
C ALA A 48 -2.19 -28.38 6.96
N VAL A 49 -2.23 -27.17 6.37
CA VAL A 49 -1.08 -26.57 5.67
C VAL A 49 -0.17 -25.79 6.61
N LEU A 50 -0.74 -25.00 7.53
CA LEU A 50 0.03 -24.16 8.43
C LEU A 50 0.38 -24.86 9.75
N ILE A 51 -0.22 -26.03 10.02
CA ILE A 51 0.11 -26.99 11.10
C ILE A 51 -0.13 -26.43 12.51
N ASN A 52 0.50 -25.31 12.87
CA ASN A 52 0.40 -24.67 14.17
C ASN A 52 0.62 -23.14 14.09
N ASN A 53 0.37 -22.45 15.20
CA ASN A 53 0.49 -20.99 15.27
C ASN A 53 1.91 -20.46 15.06
N ALA A 54 2.95 -21.20 15.47
CA ALA A 54 4.34 -20.78 15.29
C ALA A 54 4.71 -20.76 13.81
N ASN A 55 4.38 -21.82 13.08
CA ASN A 55 4.60 -21.92 11.65
C ASN A 55 3.70 -20.94 10.86
N CYS A 56 2.45 -20.76 11.28
CA CYS A 56 1.56 -19.74 10.72
C CYS A 56 2.16 -18.33 10.84
N ARG A 57 2.71 -17.96 12.01
CA ARG A 57 3.39 -16.66 12.20
C ARG A 57 4.67 -16.54 11.38
N TYR A 58 5.46 -17.61 11.31
CA TYR A 58 6.66 -17.61 10.47
C TYR A 58 6.33 -17.40 8.98
N MET A 59 5.27 -18.07 8.50
CA MET A 59 4.90 -18.06 7.09
C MET A 59 4.08 -16.83 6.69
N CYS A 60 3.14 -16.40 7.52
CA CYS A 60 2.12 -15.40 7.20
C CYS A 60 2.20 -14.14 8.06
N ARG A 61 3.06 -14.08 9.08
CA ARG A 61 3.13 -13.02 10.12
C ARG A 61 1.93 -12.91 11.06
N PHE A 62 0.94 -13.78 10.91
CA PHE A 62 -0.25 -13.87 11.76
C PHE A 62 -0.41 -15.29 12.29
N SER A 63 -1.01 -15.43 13.47
CA SER A 63 -1.53 -16.70 13.99
C SER A 63 -2.79 -17.12 13.23
N ILE A 64 -3.20 -18.37 13.44
CA ILE A 64 -4.42 -18.90 12.82
C ILE A 64 -5.63 -18.09 13.32
N GLN A 65 -5.74 -17.85 14.63
CA GLN A 65 -6.84 -17.08 15.20
C GLN A 65 -6.92 -15.65 14.63
N GLU A 66 -5.78 -14.97 14.48
CA GLU A 66 -5.74 -13.62 13.88
C GLU A 66 -6.21 -13.65 12.42
N ILE A 67 -5.84 -14.65 11.62
CA ILE A 67 -6.36 -14.81 10.25
C ILE A 67 -7.90 -14.95 10.24
N TYR A 68 -8.45 -15.74 11.16
CA TYR A 68 -9.90 -15.88 11.31
C TYR A 68 -10.56 -14.55 11.68
N GLN A 69 -10.00 -13.81 12.64
CA GLN A 69 -10.50 -12.51 13.07
C GLN A 69 -10.43 -11.47 11.95
N ILE A 70 -9.27 -11.32 11.31
CA ILE A 70 -9.04 -10.35 10.23
C ILE A 70 -10.00 -10.60 9.07
N THR A 71 -10.13 -11.86 8.62
CA THR A 71 -11.03 -12.17 7.49
C THR A 71 -12.51 -11.96 7.82
N ALA A 72 -12.90 -12.11 9.09
CA ALA A 72 -14.23 -11.75 9.57
C ALA A 72 -14.43 -10.22 9.61
N LEU A 73 -13.48 -9.47 10.17
CA LEU A 73 -13.51 -8.00 10.25
C LEU A 73 -13.47 -7.32 8.88
N LEU A 74 -12.76 -7.91 7.92
CA LEU A 74 -12.78 -7.47 6.52
C LEU A 74 -14.14 -7.72 5.84
N GLY A 75 -15.04 -8.47 6.47
CA GLY A 75 -16.34 -8.83 5.89
C GLY A 75 -16.18 -9.61 4.59
N LEU A 76 -15.28 -10.60 4.58
CA LEU A 76 -15.12 -11.51 3.45
C LEU A 76 -16.16 -12.63 3.53
N GLU A 77 -16.79 -12.95 2.39
CA GLU A 77 -17.67 -14.10 2.24
C GLU A 77 -16.94 -15.40 2.62
N GLU A 78 -17.65 -16.37 3.20
CA GLU A 78 -17.01 -17.61 3.67
C GLU A 78 -16.28 -18.37 2.55
N ASN A 79 -16.85 -18.38 1.34
CA ASN A 79 -16.30 -19.04 0.16
C ASN A 79 -16.06 -18.03 -0.96
N LEU A 80 -14.78 -17.76 -1.23
CA LEU A 80 -14.35 -16.79 -2.24
C LEU A 80 -14.17 -17.46 -3.59
N ARG A 81 -14.63 -16.77 -4.64
CA ARG A 81 -14.77 -17.30 -5.99
C ARG A 81 -13.85 -16.56 -6.95
N PHE A 82 -12.80 -17.23 -7.40
CA PHE A 82 -11.89 -16.75 -8.43
C PHE A 82 -12.05 -17.53 -9.75
N LYS A 83 -11.43 -17.08 -10.84
CA LYS A 83 -11.56 -17.67 -12.19
C LYS A 83 -11.36 -19.20 -12.18
N GLY A 84 -12.46 -19.97 -12.12
CA GLY A 84 -12.48 -21.43 -12.05
C GLY A 84 -12.11 -22.07 -10.70
N ILE A 85 -11.90 -21.28 -9.64
CA ILE A 85 -11.40 -21.75 -8.34
C ILE A 85 -12.31 -21.25 -7.22
N SER A 86 -12.60 -22.09 -6.23
CA SER A 86 -13.26 -21.69 -4.99
C SER A 86 -12.33 -21.99 -3.82
N VAL A 87 -12.14 -21.04 -2.91
CA VAL A 87 -11.33 -21.19 -1.68
C VAL A 87 -12.07 -20.62 -0.49
N SER A 88 -11.80 -21.11 0.72
CA SER A 88 -12.28 -20.42 1.93
C SER A 88 -11.59 -19.07 2.09
N ARG A 89 -12.25 -18.11 2.76
CA ARG A 89 -11.66 -16.79 3.02
C ARG A 89 -10.35 -16.83 3.78
N GLN A 90 -10.23 -17.74 4.75
CA GLN A 90 -9.04 -17.87 5.57
C GLN A 90 -7.87 -18.43 4.75
N LEU A 91 -8.12 -19.44 3.92
CA LEU A 91 -7.09 -19.99 3.05
C LEU A 91 -6.63 -18.96 2.01
N GLY A 92 -7.57 -18.27 1.35
CA GLY A 92 -7.25 -17.22 0.39
C GLY A 92 -6.42 -16.09 1.03
N PHE A 93 -6.80 -15.64 2.22
CA PHE A 93 -6.06 -14.61 2.96
C PHE A 93 -4.69 -15.09 3.42
N ALA A 94 -4.58 -16.31 3.94
CA ALA A 94 -3.31 -16.88 4.36
C ALA A 94 -2.32 -17.02 3.19
N MET A 95 -2.79 -17.39 2.00
CA MET A 95 -1.98 -17.43 0.78
C MET A 95 -1.45 -16.04 0.42
N LEU A 96 -2.31 -15.01 0.47
CA LEU A 96 -1.90 -13.63 0.22
C LEU A 96 -0.89 -13.14 1.28
N ALA A 97 -1.16 -13.37 2.56
CA ALA A 97 -0.28 -13.00 3.66
C ALA A 97 1.09 -13.70 3.56
N CYS A 98 1.11 -14.99 3.20
CA CYS A 98 2.34 -15.73 2.95
C CYS A 98 3.15 -15.15 1.78
N ARG A 99 2.47 -14.67 0.74
CA ARG A 99 3.12 -14.01 -0.40
C ARG A 99 3.73 -12.67 -0.03
N TYR A 100 3.14 -11.94 0.92
CA TYR A 100 3.59 -10.60 1.33
C TYR A 100 4.52 -10.61 2.55
N SER A 101 4.61 -11.73 3.29
CA SER A 101 5.53 -11.87 4.43
C SER A 101 7.01 -11.76 4.04
N PHE A 102 7.33 -12.12 2.79
CA PHE A 102 8.66 -12.17 2.18
C PHE A 102 8.50 -12.30 0.65
N PRO A 103 9.43 -11.82 -0.19
CA PRO A 103 9.41 -12.05 -1.63
C PRO A 103 9.52 -13.54 -2.00
N ARG A 104 8.39 -14.25 -2.03
CA ARG A 104 8.28 -15.66 -2.41
C ARG A 104 7.82 -15.83 -3.85
N ARG A 105 8.35 -16.83 -4.56
CA ARG A 105 7.82 -17.22 -5.89
C ARG A 105 6.61 -18.13 -5.69
N TYR A 106 5.69 -18.13 -6.65
CA TYR A 106 4.52 -19.00 -6.59
C TYR A 106 4.88 -20.50 -6.63
N GLY A 107 5.99 -20.88 -7.25
CA GLY A 107 6.50 -22.26 -7.22
C GLY A 107 7.01 -22.68 -5.85
N ASP A 108 7.53 -21.75 -5.03
CA ASP A 108 7.91 -22.05 -3.65
C ASP A 108 6.65 -22.24 -2.78
N MET A 109 5.61 -21.44 -3.05
CA MET A 109 4.31 -21.56 -2.37
C MET A 109 3.55 -22.85 -2.72
N GLU A 110 3.74 -23.41 -3.91
CA GLU A 110 3.15 -24.69 -4.35
C GLU A 110 3.63 -25.88 -3.51
N ARG A 111 4.79 -25.77 -2.86
CA ARG A 111 5.27 -26.78 -1.89
C ARG A 111 4.56 -26.71 -0.54
N VAL A 112 3.94 -25.56 -0.23
CA VAL A 112 3.28 -25.28 1.04
C VAL A 112 1.77 -25.50 0.89
N PHE A 113 1.19 -24.87 -0.12
CA PHE A 113 -0.23 -24.99 -0.43
C PHE A 113 -0.41 -26.09 -1.48
N PRO A 114 -1.30 -27.08 -1.26
CA PRO A 114 -1.56 -28.19 -2.20
C PRO A 114 -2.37 -27.69 -3.40
N MET A 115 -1.85 -26.70 -4.12
CA MET A 115 -2.49 -26.00 -5.21
C MET A 115 -1.43 -25.64 -6.25
N HIS A 116 -1.73 -25.90 -7.53
CA HIS A 116 -0.80 -25.56 -8.61
C HIS A 116 -0.47 -24.06 -8.62
N ARG A 117 0.80 -23.71 -8.88
CA ARG A 117 1.31 -22.31 -8.86
C ARG A 117 0.45 -21.29 -9.61
N GLN A 118 -0.15 -21.67 -10.75
CA GLN A 118 -1.03 -20.79 -11.52
C GLN A 118 -2.34 -20.47 -10.78
N ASN A 119 -2.88 -21.45 -10.05
CA ASN A 119 -4.09 -21.28 -9.26
C ASN A 119 -3.79 -20.46 -8.00
N ILE A 120 -2.62 -20.65 -7.38
CA ILE A 120 -2.14 -19.78 -6.30
C ILE A 120 -2.09 -18.33 -6.78
N GLY A 121 -1.48 -18.08 -7.94
CA GLY A 121 -1.42 -16.73 -8.52
C GLY A 121 -2.79 -16.10 -8.75
N LYS A 122 -3.78 -16.87 -9.24
CA LYS A 122 -5.16 -16.40 -9.41
C LYS A 122 -5.82 -16.04 -8.08
N VAL A 123 -5.63 -16.87 -7.05
CA VAL A 123 -6.16 -16.61 -5.71
C VAL A 123 -5.51 -15.38 -5.09
N CYS A 124 -4.17 -15.32 -5.05
CA CYS A 124 -3.46 -14.17 -4.48
C CYS A 124 -3.85 -12.87 -5.18
N LYS A 125 -3.92 -12.85 -6.51
CA LYS A 125 -4.31 -11.64 -7.23
C LYS A 125 -5.76 -11.23 -6.96
N GLY A 126 -6.68 -12.18 -6.96
CA GLY A 126 -8.08 -11.90 -6.64
C GLY A 126 -8.27 -11.42 -5.20
N MET A 127 -7.56 -12.02 -4.25
CA MET A 127 -7.54 -11.59 -2.85
C MET A 127 -6.97 -10.19 -2.69
N GLU A 128 -5.84 -9.89 -3.34
CA GLU A 128 -5.23 -8.56 -3.35
C GLU A 128 -6.21 -7.50 -3.84
N ASP A 129 -6.87 -7.73 -4.98
CA ASP A 129 -7.82 -6.77 -5.54
C ASP A 129 -9.02 -6.55 -4.59
N MET A 130 -9.56 -7.60 -3.97
CA MET A 130 -10.67 -7.49 -3.00
C MET A 130 -10.28 -6.75 -1.71
N VAL A 131 -9.13 -7.11 -1.13
CA VAL A 131 -8.62 -6.46 0.10
C VAL A 131 -8.33 -4.99 -0.19
N PHE A 132 -7.67 -4.70 -1.32
CA PHE A 132 -7.41 -3.34 -1.74
C PHE A 132 -8.71 -2.55 -1.93
N ASP A 133 -9.72 -3.11 -2.59
CA ASP A 133 -10.98 -2.40 -2.79
C ASP A 133 -11.71 -2.05 -1.48
N LYS A 134 -11.59 -2.91 -0.47
CA LYS A 134 -12.14 -2.66 0.87
C LYS A 134 -11.33 -1.64 1.67
N MET A 135 -10.00 -1.64 1.54
CA MET A 135 -9.10 -0.85 2.38
C MET A 135 -8.56 0.42 1.74
N LYS A 136 -8.69 0.62 0.43
CA LYS A 136 -8.04 1.69 -0.34
C LYS A 136 -8.22 3.09 0.24
N TYR A 137 -9.40 3.40 0.78
CA TYR A 137 -9.66 4.72 1.37
C TYR A 137 -8.94 4.88 2.71
N GLY A 138 -8.90 3.84 3.54
CA GLY A 138 -8.15 3.84 4.79
C GLY A 138 -6.63 3.85 4.56
N ILE A 139 -6.14 3.18 3.52
CA ILE A 139 -4.73 3.25 3.10
C ILE A 139 -4.39 4.68 2.66
N GLN A 140 -5.26 5.32 1.88
CA GLN A 140 -5.02 6.68 1.42
C GLN A 140 -4.94 7.66 2.59
N PHE A 141 -5.90 7.59 3.52
CA PHE A 141 -5.90 8.38 4.75
C PHE A 141 -6.87 7.75 5.76
N ASN A 142 -6.36 7.23 6.87
CA ASN A 142 -7.16 6.55 7.88
C ASN A 142 -7.79 7.55 8.84
N THR A 143 -9.01 8.00 8.52
CA THR A 143 -9.75 8.97 9.33
C THR A 143 -10.06 8.48 10.75
N HIS A 144 -10.09 7.17 10.99
CA HIS A 144 -10.30 6.63 12.33
C HIS A 144 -9.07 6.81 13.23
N GLN A 145 -7.87 6.76 12.64
CA GLN A 145 -6.61 7.04 13.34
C GLN A 145 -6.50 8.51 13.72
N PHE A 146 -6.97 9.42 12.86
CA PHE A 146 -6.98 10.87 13.13
C PHE A 146 -8.26 11.38 13.83
N ARG A 147 -8.90 10.56 14.66
CA ARG A 147 -9.96 11.02 15.57
C ARG A 147 -9.35 11.68 16.80
N GLU A 148 -10.02 12.68 17.35
CA GLU A 148 -9.53 13.45 18.51
C GLU A 148 -9.04 12.57 19.68
N GLU A 149 -9.76 11.48 20.00
CA GLU A 149 -9.37 10.53 21.04
C GLU A 149 -7.99 9.88 20.80
N ASN A 150 -7.66 9.60 19.54
CA ASN A 150 -6.38 9.00 19.15
C ASN A 150 -5.30 10.07 19.01
N LEU A 151 -5.64 11.27 18.50
CA LEU A 151 -4.72 12.41 18.44
C LEU A 151 -4.16 12.74 19.83
N LYS A 152 -5.02 12.80 20.85
CA LYS A 152 -4.62 13.02 22.24
C LYS A 152 -3.64 11.96 22.73
N LYS A 153 -3.88 10.68 22.41
CA LYS A 153 -2.98 9.57 22.78
C LYS A 153 -1.65 9.65 22.06
N PHE A 154 -1.64 10.02 20.79
CA PHE A 154 -0.43 10.13 19.99
C PHE A 154 0.44 11.30 20.42
N ALA A 155 -0.16 12.46 20.65
CA ALA A 155 0.55 13.61 21.20
C ALA A 155 1.16 13.28 22.57
N ALA A 156 0.38 12.72 23.49
CA ALA A 156 0.89 12.33 24.81
C ALA A 156 2.05 11.32 24.71
N ALA A 157 1.94 10.29 23.85
CA ALA A 157 3.00 9.30 23.67
C ALA A 157 4.29 9.90 23.08
N ILE A 158 4.18 10.90 22.21
CA ILE A 158 5.34 11.60 21.63
C ILE A 158 5.96 12.56 22.65
N ASP A 159 5.13 13.29 23.42
CA ASP A 159 5.59 14.17 24.49
C ASP A 159 6.30 13.38 25.60
N GLU A 160 5.75 12.24 26.02
CA GLU A 160 6.38 11.32 26.98
C GLU A 160 7.73 10.77 26.49
N ALA A 161 7.91 10.63 25.17
CA ALA A 161 9.18 10.25 24.56
C ALA A 161 10.22 11.38 24.53
N GLY A 162 9.87 12.58 25.00
CA GLY A 162 10.77 13.74 25.11
C GLY A 162 10.72 14.68 23.91
N ALA A 163 9.56 14.80 23.24
CA ALA A 163 9.41 15.73 22.13
C ALA A 163 9.61 17.20 22.56
N LEU A 164 10.30 17.96 21.72
CA LEU A 164 10.53 19.40 21.91
C LEU A 164 9.37 20.24 21.36
N ILE A 165 8.57 19.66 20.46
CA ILE A 165 7.46 20.33 19.78
C ILE A 165 6.18 19.70 20.31
N PRO A 166 5.27 20.49 20.92
CA PRO A 166 4.02 19.97 21.46
C PRO A 166 3.06 19.54 20.34
N ASN A 167 2.06 18.72 20.69
CA ASN A 167 0.94 18.35 19.83
C ASN A 167 1.32 17.66 18.50
N VAL A 168 2.52 17.06 18.41
CA VAL A 168 2.89 16.22 17.26
C VAL A 168 2.18 14.87 17.39
N VAL A 169 1.48 14.43 16.34
CA VAL A 169 0.68 13.18 16.37
C VAL A 169 1.19 12.10 15.43
N GLY A 170 2.23 12.39 14.64
CA GLY A 170 2.78 11.44 13.69
C GLY A 170 3.90 12.05 12.86
N PHE A 171 4.50 11.20 12.05
CA PHE A 171 5.69 11.53 11.28
C PHE A 171 5.43 11.32 9.79
N ILE A 172 5.76 12.32 8.98
CA ILE A 172 5.66 12.24 7.53
C ILE A 172 7.03 12.04 6.92
N ASP A 173 7.09 11.08 6.02
CA ASP A 173 8.27 10.87 5.20
C ASP A 173 7.86 10.52 3.77
N GLY A 174 8.64 11.03 2.84
CA GLY A 174 8.54 10.61 1.47
C GLY A 174 9.36 9.35 1.29
N THR A 175 8.74 8.19 1.48
CA THR A 175 9.41 6.91 1.25
C THR A 175 9.70 6.73 -0.24
N LEU A 176 10.96 6.94 -0.62
CA LEU A 176 11.52 6.32 -1.82
C LEU A 176 11.45 4.82 -1.58
N GLN A 177 10.72 4.11 -2.45
CA GLN A 177 10.44 2.69 -2.27
C GLN A 177 11.70 1.83 -2.54
N GLN A 178 12.71 1.93 -1.66
CA GLN A 178 13.96 1.18 -1.74
C GLN A 178 13.85 -0.19 -1.04
N SER A 179 12.93 -0.37 -0.08
CA SER A 179 12.86 -1.61 0.74
C SER A 179 11.55 -2.42 0.69
N LEU A 180 10.41 -1.89 0.23
CA LEU A 180 9.13 -2.63 0.26
C LEU A 180 8.56 -3.07 -1.10
N ALA A 181 9.15 -2.60 -2.19
CA ALA A 181 9.22 -3.26 -3.47
C ALA A 181 10.01 -2.30 -4.35
N LEU A 182 11.27 -2.64 -4.63
CA LEU A 182 11.82 -2.30 -5.91
C LEU A 182 10.93 -2.96 -6.98
N GLN A 183 9.77 -2.37 -7.27
CA GLN A 183 9.44 -2.18 -8.66
C GLN A 183 10.47 -1.15 -9.15
N GLN A 184 11.72 -1.61 -9.35
CA GLN A 184 12.42 -1.20 -10.55
C GLN A 184 11.37 -1.40 -11.62
N VAL A 185 10.83 -0.30 -12.14
CA VAL A 185 9.93 -0.40 -13.28
C VAL A 185 10.82 -1.01 -14.35
N SER A 186 10.70 -2.32 -14.51
CA SER A 186 11.62 -3.11 -15.31
C SER A 186 11.28 -2.77 -16.74
N ARG A 187 12.00 -1.77 -17.28
CA ARG A 187 11.69 -1.03 -18.52
C ARG A 187 10.33 -0.31 -18.44
N PRO A 188 10.31 0.99 -18.05
CA PRO A 188 9.11 1.82 -18.11
C PRO A 188 8.72 2.08 -19.57
N ALA A 189 8.08 1.10 -20.19
CA ALA A 189 7.69 1.08 -21.61
C ALA A 189 8.84 1.24 -22.61
N THR A 190 8.48 1.13 -23.90
CA THR A 190 9.33 1.35 -25.07
C THR A 190 9.60 2.83 -25.37
N ASP A 191 8.95 3.74 -24.63
CA ASP A 191 8.99 5.18 -24.85
C ASP A 191 10.03 5.86 -23.94
N ASP A 192 11.05 6.45 -24.57
CA ASP A 192 12.23 7.05 -23.94
C ASP A 192 11.86 8.19 -22.97
N ASP A 193 10.80 8.94 -23.27
CA ASP A 193 10.36 10.07 -22.43
C ASP A 193 9.80 9.58 -21.08
N MET A 194 9.04 8.48 -21.09
CA MET A 194 8.52 7.92 -19.84
C MET A 194 9.63 7.28 -19.01
N GLN A 195 10.61 6.65 -19.67
CA GLN A 195 11.80 6.13 -19.00
C GLN A 195 12.58 7.25 -18.31
N LYS A 196 12.91 8.32 -19.03
CA LYS A 196 13.58 9.51 -18.49
C LYS A 196 12.81 10.14 -17.32
N SER A 197 11.49 10.24 -17.44
CA SER A 197 10.66 10.86 -16.40
C SER A 197 10.70 10.11 -15.06
N LEU A 198 10.86 8.79 -15.07
CA LEU A 198 10.90 7.96 -13.87
C LEU A 198 12.31 7.81 -13.28
N TYR A 199 13.34 8.18 -14.04
CA TYR A 199 14.72 8.06 -13.59
C TYR A 199 15.03 9.05 -12.48
N ASN A 200 15.34 8.54 -11.29
CA ASN A 200 15.84 9.33 -10.17
C ASN A 200 17.36 9.41 -10.29
N GLY A 201 17.87 10.61 -10.58
CA GLY A 201 19.31 10.85 -10.77
C GLY A 201 20.14 10.68 -9.51
N TRP A 202 19.57 10.86 -8.31
CA TRP A 202 20.29 10.69 -7.05
C TRP A 202 20.53 9.22 -6.70
N LYS A 203 19.52 8.37 -6.94
CA LYS A 203 19.59 6.92 -6.65
C LYS A 203 19.95 6.08 -7.88
N HIS A 204 20.09 6.70 -9.05
CA HIS A 204 20.35 6.08 -10.34
C HIS A 204 19.38 4.93 -10.70
N VAL A 205 18.11 5.06 -10.32
CA VAL A 205 17.07 4.03 -10.55
C VAL A 205 15.77 4.65 -11.04
N HIS A 206 14.99 3.89 -11.80
CA HIS A 206 13.60 4.27 -12.13
C HIS A 206 12.72 4.05 -10.91
N ALA A 207 12.18 5.14 -10.35
CA ALA A 207 11.50 5.10 -9.07
C ALA A 207 10.13 5.79 -9.11
N ILE A 208 9.22 5.19 -8.35
CA ILE A 208 7.98 5.81 -7.91
C ILE A 208 8.10 6.03 -6.41
N LYS A 209 7.50 7.12 -5.94
CA LYS A 209 7.51 7.52 -4.55
C LYS A 209 6.09 7.55 -4.00
N TYR A 210 5.98 7.22 -2.72
CA TYR A 210 4.78 7.43 -1.92
C TYR A 210 5.14 8.31 -0.73
N GLN A 211 4.16 9.07 -0.26
CA GLN A 211 4.25 9.84 0.96
C GLN A 211 3.48 9.10 2.04
N ALA A 212 4.16 8.76 3.13
CA ALA A 212 3.62 8.01 4.24
C ALA A 212 3.52 8.90 5.48
N ILE A 213 2.44 8.75 6.24
CA ILE A 213 2.32 9.29 7.61
C ILE A 213 2.24 8.09 8.54
N VAL A 214 3.16 8.02 9.49
CA VAL A 214 3.23 6.95 10.49
C VAL A 214 2.86 7.53 11.86
N THR A 215 1.94 6.86 12.54
CA THR A 215 1.51 7.21 13.90
C THR A 215 2.34 6.47 14.95
N PRO A 216 2.39 6.94 16.21
CA PRO A 216 3.20 6.34 17.29
C PRO A 216 2.91 4.86 17.60
N ASP A 217 1.72 4.37 17.22
CA ASP A 217 1.34 2.96 17.31
C ASP A 217 2.01 2.06 16.24
N GLY A 218 2.86 2.63 15.39
CA GLY A 218 3.59 1.95 14.33
C GLY A 218 2.75 1.71 13.08
N ILE A 219 1.54 2.26 13.00
CA ILE A 219 0.65 2.12 11.85
C ILE A 219 0.94 3.22 10.82
N THR A 220 1.09 2.84 9.55
CA THR A 220 1.06 3.80 8.45
C THR A 220 -0.38 4.27 8.23
N SER A 221 -0.74 5.36 8.88
CA SER A 221 -2.10 5.93 8.91
C SER A 221 -2.46 6.70 7.64
N SER A 222 -1.50 6.98 6.76
CA SER A 222 -1.75 7.50 5.41
C SER A 222 -0.63 7.09 4.47
N MET A 223 -0.97 6.65 3.26
CA MET A 223 -0.04 6.37 2.18
C MET A 223 -0.60 6.94 0.86
N MET A 224 0.01 8.02 0.39
CA MET A 224 -0.45 8.78 -0.78
C MET A 224 0.55 8.71 -1.92
N GLY A 225 0.03 8.69 -3.15
CA GLY A 225 0.81 8.49 -4.38
C GLY A 225 0.01 7.65 -5.39
N PRO A 226 0.66 7.07 -6.40
CA PRO A 226 2.09 7.18 -6.73
C PRO A 226 2.48 8.57 -7.28
N VAL A 227 3.72 9.00 -7.02
CA VAL A 227 4.36 10.19 -7.62
C VAL A 227 5.71 9.79 -8.24
N ILE A 228 6.15 10.52 -9.27
CA ILE A 228 7.47 10.32 -9.89
C ILE A 228 8.57 10.49 -8.83
N GLY A 229 9.45 9.48 -8.70
CA GLY A 229 10.45 9.42 -7.63
C GLY A 229 11.60 10.41 -7.76
N ALA A 230 11.76 11.08 -8.91
CA ALA A 230 12.74 12.16 -9.10
C ALA A 230 12.29 13.50 -8.48
N ARG A 231 11.02 13.61 -8.05
CA ARG A 231 10.48 14.84 -7.47
C ARG A 231 10.76 14.93 -5.98
N HIS A 232 11.03 16.15 -5.51
CA HIS A 232 11.24 16.45 -4.09
C HIS A 232 9.97 16.21 -3.25
N ASP A 233 10.18 16.00 -1.95
CA ASP A 233 9.17 15.78 -0.92
C ASP A 233 8.14 16.91 -0.87
N LYS A 234 8.61 18.16 -0.83
CA LYS A 234 7.76 19.37 -0.96
C LYS A 234 6.84 19.31 -2.17
N PHE A 235 7.35 18.95 -3.35
CA PHE A 235 6.51 18.85 -4.56
C PHE A 235 5.43 17.77 -4.38
N THR A 236 5.80 16.62 -3.82
CA THR A 236 4.88 15.52 -3.54
C THR A 236 3.79 15.95 -2.56
N TYR A 237 4.16 16.65 -1.50
CA TYR A 237 3.26 17.22 -0.49
C TYR A 237 2.21 18.16 -1.10
N THR A 238 2.66 19.13 -1.90
CA THR A 238 1.79 20.10 -2.58
C THR A 238 0.89 19.42 -3.60
N MET A 239 1.44 18.55 -4.45
CA MET A 239 0.71 17.87 -5.52
C MET A 239 -0.39 16.96 -4.99
N LEU A 240 -0.14 16.29 -3.85
CA LEU A 240 -1.10 15.41 -3.20
C LEU A 240 -2.14 16.17 -2.35
N GLN A 241 -1.98 17.49 -2.17
CA GLN A 241 -2.80 18.34 -1.30
C GLN A 241 -2.83 17.80 0.14
N THR A 242 -1.66 17.42 0.65
CA THR A 242 -1.54 16.83 1.98
C THR A 242 -1.94 17.83 3.06
N GLU A 243 -1.51 19.08 2.96
CA GLU A 243 -1.88 20.16 3.88
C GLU A 243 -3.41 20.26 4.07
N LYS A 244 -4.17 20.29 2.97
CA LYS A 244 -5.64 20.38 3.04
C LYS A 244 -6.28 19.21 3.78
N ARG A 245 -5.65 18.03 3.76
CA ARG A 245 -6.11 16.89 4.55
C ARG A 245 -5.78 17.07 6.02
N LEU A 246 -4.57 17.52 6.33
CA LEU A 246 -4.16 17.77 7.71
C LEU A 246 -5.04 18.84 8.35
N GLN A 247 -5.25 19.97 7.68
CA GLN A 247 -6.19 21.01 8.10
C GLN A 247 -7.58 20.45 8.43
N LYS A 248 -8.08 19.51 7.64
CA LYS A 248 -9.40 18.92 7.88
C LYS A 248 -9.48 18.07 9.15
N TYR A 249 -8.39 17.42 9.56
CA TYR A 249 -8.42 16.40 10.63
C TYR A 249 -7.61 16.76 11.87
N LEU A 250 -6.70 17.72 11.78
CA LEU A 250 -5.82 18.15 12.87
C LEU A 250 -6.16 19.54 13.41
N HIS A 251 -6.98 20.31 12.69
CA HIS A 251 -7.54 21.56 13.17
C HIS A 251 -8.73 21.29 14.08
N ILE A 252 -8.57 21.58 15.37
CA ILE A 252 -9.57 21.35 16.42
C ILE A 252 -10.25 22.66 16.83
N SER A 253 -9.50 23.77 16.84
CA SER A 253 -10.03 25.07 17.23
C SER A 253 -9.30 26.23 16.55
N ASP A 254 -9.91 27.41 16.60
CA ASP A 254 -9.30 28.66 16.12
C ASP A 254 -8.04 29.06 16.93
N ARG A 255 -7.80 28.43 18.08
CA ARG A 255 -6.55 28.61 18.84
C ARG A 255 -5.52 27.61 18.34
N GLU A 256 -4.51 28.11 17.65
CA GLU A 256 -3.43 27.33 17.06
C GLU A 256 -2.75 26.37 18.06
N LYS A 257 -2.61 26.78 19.33
CA LYS A 257 -2.01 25.96 20.41
C LYS A 257 -2.79 24.69 20.74
N ASP A 258 -4.06 24.61 20.35
CA ASP A 258 -4.93 23.46 20.60
C ASP A 258 -4.98 22.52 19.39
N ASN A 259 -4.37 22.93 18.25
CA ASN A 259 -4.31 22.14 17.03
C ASN A 259 -3.15 21.14 17.07
N TYR A 260 -3.31 20.07 16.30
CA TYR A 260 -2.28 19.04 16.15
C TYR A 260 -1.48 19.26 14.87
N ALA A 261 -0.26 18.74 14.87
CA ALA A 261 0.62 18.77 13.71
C ALA A 261 1.30 17.41 13.53
N ILE A 262 1.88 17.21 12.36
CA ILE A 262 2.81 16.11 12.10
C ILE A 262 4.22 16.67 11.95
N TYR A 263 5.22 15.80 12.11
CA TYR A 263 6.62 16.16 11.99
C TYR A 263 7.24 15.55 10.73
N GLY A 264 7.91 16.37 9.94
CA GLY A 264 8.59 15.98 8.70
C GLY A 264 10.08 16.27 8.73
N ASP A 265 10.79 15.76 7.73
CA ASP A 265 12.19 16.10 7.50
C ASP A 265 12.36 17.54 6.94
N PRO A 266 13.58 18.10 6.88
CA PRO A 266 13.79 19.45 6.35
C PRO A 266 13.53 19.61 4.84
N ALA A 267 13.20 18.53 4.11
CA ALA A 267 12.83 18.63 2.70
C ALA A 267 11.37 19.09 2.50
N TYR A 268 10.60 19.20 3.58
CA TYR A 268 9.28 19.81 3.63
C TYR A 268 9.33 21.31 3.94
N GLU A 269 8.20 21.98 3.77
CA GLU A 269 8.01 23.38 4.14
C GLU A 269 7.11 23.43 5.37
N GLU A 270 7.48 24.25 6.34
CA GLU A 270 6.74 24.42 7.59
C GLU A 270 5.35 25.03 7.34
N SER A 271 4.35 24.51 8.05
CA SER A 271 2.96 24.98 8.00
C SER A 271 2.27 24.78 9.36
N GLU A 272 1.01 25.24 9.50
CA GLU A 272 0.20 25.08 10.72
C GLU A 272 0.16 23.63 11.22
N HIS A 273 0.09 22.65 10.29
CA HIS A 273 -0.03 21.24 10.65
C HIS A 273 1.19 20.40 10.26
N LEU A 274 2.31 21.02 9.86
CA LEU A 274 3.55 20.34 9.53
C LEU A 274 4.76 21.10 10.09
N HIS A 275 5.39 20.53 11.11
CA HIS A 275 6.64 21.05 11.66
C HIS A 275 7.84 20.36 11.02
N CYS A 276 8.91 21.12 10.79
CA CYS A 276 10.16 20.63 10.21
C CYS A 276 11.35 21.13 11.05
N PRO A 277 12.46 20.39 11.14
CA PRO A 277 13.67 20.87 11.77
C PRO A 277 14.30 22.00 10.93
N PHE A 278 14.70 23.09 11.60
CA PHE A 278 15.34 24.27 11.01
C PHE A 278 14.49 24.91 9.90
N PRO A 279 13.67 25.94 10.22
CA PRO A 279 12.89 26.63 9.20
C PRO A 279 13.83 27.10 8.09
N VAL A 280 13.51 26.74 6.84
CA VAL A 280 14.20 27.31 5.68
C VAL A 280 13.83 28.78 5.65
N ILE A 281 14.67 29.63 6.23
CA ILE A 281 14.55 31.08 6.09
C ILE A 281 14.63 31.34 4.58
N SER A 282 13.50 31.67 3.98
CA SER A 282 13.45 32.19 2.63
C SER A 282 14.32 33.45 2.61
N GLN A 283 15.44 33.41 1.88
CA GLN A 283 16.40 34.51 1.74
C GLN A 283 15.81 35.70 0.93
N HIS A 284 14.58 36.12 1.22
CA HIS A 284 13.94 37.27 0.56
C HIS A 284 13.62 38.43 1.50
N GLU A 285 13.96 38.36 2.78
CA GLU A 285 13.79 39.49 3.72
C GLU A 285 15.07 39.81 4.49
N ASN A 286 16.17 40.13 3.80
CA ASN A 286 17.30 40.83 4.40
C ASN A 286 18.06 41.67 3.36
N LEU A 287 17.33 42.58 2.72
CA LEU A 287 17.89 43.73 2.01
C LEU A 287 17.06 44.95 2.41
N LEU A 288 17.14 45.34 3.68
CA LEU A 288 16.85 46.68 4.19
C LEU A 288 17.28 46.70 5.66
N LEU A 289 18.57 46.96 5.88
CA LEU A 289 19.12 47.81 6.94
C LEU A 289 20.59 48.11 6.59
#